data_AF-A0A392U7J7-F1
#
_entry.id   AF-A0A392U7J7-F1
#
_cell.length_a   1.000
_cell.length_b   1.000
_cell.length_c   1.000
_cell.angle_alpha   90.00
_cell.angle_beta   90.00
_cell.angle_gamma   90.00
#
_symmetry.space_group_name_H-M   'P 1'
#
loop_
_entity.id
_entity.type
_entity.pdbx_description
1 polymer ?
#
loop_
_entity_poly.entity_id
_entity_poly.type
_entity_poly.pdbx_seq_one_letter_code
_entity_poly.pdbx_strand_id
1 'polypeptide(L)' 'MIGKVFALSEEGSEQMDNLIRGTCFIYDTPLIAIIDTGATHSFISVDCMRRLNIPVTEIPGRMRIETPSSG' A
#
# COMPACT_ATOMS: atom_id res chain seq x y z
N MET A 1 -15.26 -8.88 -2.49
CA MET A 1 -14.67 -8.17 -1.32
C MET A 1 -14.28 -6.77 -1.76
N ILE A 2 -14.54 -5.75 -0.92
CA ILE A 2 -14.10 -4.38 -1.16
C ILE A 2 -12.98 -4.09 -0.15
N GLY A 3 -11.78 -3.79 -0.65
CA GLY A 3 -10.67 -3.31 0.16
C GLY A 3 -10.59 -1.78 0.05
N LYS A 4 -10.26 -1.11 1.15
CA LYS A 4 -9.92 0.32 1.13
C LYS A 4 -8.41 0.45 1.29
N VAL A 5 -7.78 1.26 0.44
CA VAL A 5 -6.34 1.46 0.45
C VAL A 5 -6.04 2.94 0.42
N PHE A 6 -5.19 3.41 1.32
CA PHE A 6 -4.67 4.77 1.30
C PHE A 6 -3.42 4.84 0.44
N ALA A 7 -3.34 5.86 -0.42
CA ALA A 7 -2.16 6.10 -1.24
C ALA A 7 -1.10 6.87 -0.44
N LEU A 8 0.17 6.48 -0.60
CA LEU A 8 1.30 7.31 -0.21
C LEU A 8 1.59 8.25 -1.39
N SER A 9 1.38 9.56 -1.23
CA SER A 9 1.78 10.55 -2.25
C SER A 9 3.30 10.77 -2.22
N GLU A 10 3.93 10.86 -3.39
CA GLU A 10 5.36 11.24 -3.50
C GLU A 10 5.59 12.74 -3.21
N GLU A 11 4.57 13.57 -3.40
CA GLU A 11 4.66 15.00 -3.09
C GLU A 11 4.44 15.23 -1.59
N GLY A 12 5.52 15.68 -0.95
CA GLY A 12 5.65 15.90 0.48
C GLY A 12 4.86 17.09 1.01
N SER A 13 3.54 17.09 0.84
CA SER A 13 2.66 18.06 1.49
C SER A 13 1.64 17.34 2.36
N GLU A 14 1.94 17.28 3.67
CA GLU A 14 1.02 17.42 4.82
C GLU A 14 -0.34 16.69 4.84
N GLN A 15 -0.66 15.79 3.92
CA GLN A 15 -2.06 15.41 3.73
C GLN A 15 -2.55 14.30 4.67
N MET A 16 -1.71 13.76 5.55
CA MET A 16 -2.07 12.57 6.33
C MET A 16 -1.42 12.49 7.72
N ASP A 17 -1.53 13.54 8.54
CA ASP A 17 -1.17 13.50 9.98
C ASP A 17 -1.92 12.39 10.75
N ASN A 18 -2.99 11.85 10.18
CA ASN A 18 -3.83 10.81 10.78
C ASN A 18 -3.42 9.38 10.40
N LEU A 19 -2.39 9.18 9.56
CA LEU A 19 -1.95 7.83 9.17
C LEU A 19 -0.81 7.34 10.06
N ILE A 20 -1.00 6.16 10.64
CA ILE A 20 0.10 5.44 11.29
C ILE A 20 0.98 4.88 10.19
N ARG A 21 2.25 5.32 10.15
CA ARG A 21 3.25 4.86 9.19
C ARG A 21 4.38 4.14 9.92
N GLY A 22 4.97 3.16 9.23
CA GLY A 22 6.17 2.48 9.70
C GLY A 22 7.07 2.10 8.53
N THR A 23 8.30 1.75 8.85
CA THR A 23 9.21 1.13 7.88
C THR A 23 9.07 -0.38 7.98
N CYS A 24 8.80 -1.05 6.86
CA CYS A 24 8.92 -2.50 6.75
C CYS A 24 10.11 -2.84 5.84
N PHE A 25 10.64 -4.05 6.00
CA PHE A 25 11.73 -4.55 5.17
C PHE A 25 11.22 -5.76 4.38
N ILE A 26 11.36 -5.71 3.06
CA ILE A 26 11.11 -6.86 2.17
C ILE A 26 12.43 -7.13 1.46
N TYR A 27 13.00 -8.33 1.64
CA TYR A 27 14.33 -8.68 1.13
C TYR A 27 15.39 -7.60 1.44
N ASP A 28 15.48 -7.21 2.71
CA ASP A 28 16.38 -6.14 3.22
C ASP A 28 16.19 -4.76 2.58
N THR A 29 15.16 -4.58 1.74
CA THR A 29 14.84 -3.29 1.14
C THR A 29 13.80 -2.57 2.01
N PRO A 30 14.14 -1.39 2.57
CA PRO A 30 13.20 -0.61 3.36
C PRO A 30 12.11 0.01 2.49
N LEU A 31 10.85 -0.18 2.89
CA LEU A 31 9.67 0.44 2.32
C LEU A 31 8.86 1.14 3.41
N ILE A 32 8.19 2.24 3.04
CA ILE A 32 7.22 2.89 3.92
C ILE A 32 5.88 2.17 3.77
N ALA A 33 5.31 1.76 4.90
CA ALA A 33 4.03 1.10 4.99
C ALA A 33 3.04 1.91 5.83
N ILE A 34 1.76 1.87 5.44
CA ILE A 34 0.65 2.34 6.26
C ILE A 34 0.21 1.17 7.13
N ILE A 35 0.06 1.41 8.43
CA ILE A 35 -0.38 0.42 9.40
C ILE A 35 -1.89 0.58 9.59
N ASP A 36 -2.65 -0.28 8.92
CA ASP A 36 -4.11 -0.38 9.07
C ASP A 36 -4.46 -1.68 9.81
N THR A 37 -4.77 -1.57 11.10
CA THR A 37 -5.14 -2.73 11.93
C THR A 37 -6.54 -3.27 11.60
N GLY A 38 -7.35 -2.52 10.85
CA GLY A 38 -8.65 -2.95 10.36
C GLY A 38 -8.60 -3.68 9.02
N ALA A 39 -7.44 -3.69 8.34
CA ALA A 39 -7.28 -4.35 7.05
C ALA A 39 -7.27 -5.88 7.21
N THR A 40 -8.05 -6.57 6.39
CA THR A 40 -8.02 -8.04 6.29
C THR A 40 -6.93 -8.55 5.36
N HIS A 41 -6.42 -7.68 4.48
CA HIS A 41 -5.41 -7.99 3.48
C HIS A 41 -4.43 -6.82 3.40
N SER A 42 -3.14 -7.12 3.24
CA SER A 42 -2.11 -6.12 2.98
C SER A 42 -2.00 -5.82 1.49
N PHE A 43 -1.60 -4.59 1.17
CA PHE A 43 -1.45 -4.10 -0.20
C PHE A 43 -0.06 -3.51 -0.38
N ILE A 44 0.48 -3.68 -1.59
CA ILE A 44 1.77 -3.11 -2.00
C ILE A 44 1.61 -2.46 -3.37
N SER A 45 2.23 -1.29 -3.57
CA SER A 45 2.17 -0.62 -4.85
C SER A 45 2.94 -1.40 -5.92
N VAL A 46 2.48 -1.31 -7.17
CA VAL A 46 3.17 -1.95 -8.30
C VAL A 46 4.59 -1.42 -8.46
N ASP A 47 4.83 -0.14 -8.14
CA ASP A 47 6.17 0.45 -8.21
C ASP A 47 7.11 -0.12 -7.16
N CYS A 48 6.61 -0.43 -5.94
CA CYS A 48 7.39 -1.17 -4.96
C CYS A 48 7.73 -2.58 -5.49
N MET A 49 6.78 -3.29 -6.11
CA MET A 49 7.04 -4.62 -6.67
C MET A 49 8.09 -4.59 -7.79
N ARG A 50 8.03 -3.58 -8.67
CA ARG A 50 9.04 -3.35 -9.72
C ARG A 50 10.42 -3.10 -9.12
N ARG A 51 10.49 -2.23 -8.10
CA ARG A 51 11.75 -1.91 -7.40
C ARG A 51 12.36 -3.13 -6.70
N LEU A 52 11.52 -3.99 -6.13
CA LEU A 52 11.96 -5.22 -5.46
C LEU A 52 12.24 -6.38 -6.43
N ASN A 53 11.94 -6.22 -7.72
CA ASN A 53 12.04 -7.27 -8.73
C ASN A 53 11.31 -8.57 -8.34
N ILE A 54 10.14 -8.44 -7.70
CA ILE A 54 9.32 -9.59 -7.27
C ILE A 54 8.44 -10.05 -8.44
N PRO A 55 8.46 -11.34 -8.81
CA PRO A 55 7.56 -11.86 -9.83
C PRO A 55 6.09 -11.76 -9.36
N VAL A 56 5.23 -11.25 -10.23
CA VAL A 56 3.78 -11.10 -9.96
C VAL A 56 3.02 -12.16 -10.76
N THR A 57 2.06 -12.82 -10.12
CA THR A 57 1.13 -13.73 -10.77
C THR A 57 -0.29 -13.23 -10.55
N GLU A 58 -1.11 -13.25 -11.59
CA GLU A 58 -2.53 -12.90 -11.48
C GLU A 58 -3.27 -13.97 -10.70
N ILE A 59 -4.09 -13.55 -9.73
CA ILE A 59 -4.96 -14.45 -8.96
C ILE A 59 -6.36 -14.51 -9.61
N PRO A 60 -7.02 -15.67 -9.61
CA PRO A 60 -8.39 -15.77 -10.09
C PRO A 60 -9.34 -14.99 -9.16
N GLY A 61 -10.23 -14.20 -9.74
CA GLY A 61 -11.22 -13.39 -9.03
C GLY A 61 -11.02 -11.89 -9.21
N ARG A 62 -11.94 -11.09 -8.67
CA ARG A 62 -11.87 -9.63 -8.72
C ARG A 62 -12.00 -9.08 -7.31
N MET A 63 -10.98 -8.35 -6.86
CA MET A 63 -11.09 -7.51 -5.67
C MET A 63 -11.34 -6.08 -6.11
N ARG A 64 -12.37 -5.44 -5.56
CA ARG A 64 -12.61 -4.02 -5.77
C ARG A 64 -11.81 -3.27 -4.73
N ILE A 65 -10.91 -2.40 -5.18
CA ILE A 65 -10.13 -1.53 -4.30
C ILE A 65 -10.72 -0.13 -4.42
N GLU A 66 -11.04 0.46 -3.29
CA GLU A 66 -11.37 1.87 -3.19
C GLU A 66 -10.15 2.59 -2.65
N THR A 67 -9.64 3.52 -3.42
CA THR A 67 -8.66 4.50 -2.96
C THR A 67 -9.44 5.74 -2.61
N PRO A 68 -9.64 6.07 -1.32
CA PRO A 68 -10.13 7.38 -0.97
C PRO A 68 -9.14 8.39 -1.57
N SER A 69 -9.58 9.18 -2.56
CA SER A 69 -8.96 10.49 -2.75
C SER A 69 -9.08 11.18 -1.40
N SER A 70 -8.01 11.82 -0.94
CA SER A 70 -7.99 12.63 0.28
C SER A 70 -9.36 13.28 0.47
N GLY A 71 -9.96 13.01 1.63
CA GLY A 71 -11.40 13.22 1.87
C GLY A 71 -11.96 14.54 1.38
#